data_AF-A0A847XQH5-F1
#
_entry.id   AF-A0A847XQH5-F1
#
_cell.length_a   1.000
_cell.length_b   1.000
_cell.length_c   1.000
_cell.angle_alpha   90.00
_cell.angle_beta   90.00
_cell.angle_gamma   90.00
#
_symmetry.space_group_name_H-M   'P 1'
#
loop_
_entity.id
_entity.type
_entity.pdbx_description
1 polymer ?
#
loop_
_entity_poly.entity_id
_entity_poly.type
_entity_poly.pdbx_seq_one_letter_code
_entity_poly.pdbx_strand_id
1 'polypeptide(L)'
;MIEKNYSIHEIVKFRIRSENIPERMAIEYANFETDHINNPDFIIEIGNFKPSNDDCYIIDHTYYIKDGYFYCKDSYKFGKWMIQVSGLDSDQTHIKLSTNAIGTLVPDMFICAYVIDFFIRFKLES
;
A
#
# COMPACT_ATOMS: atom_id res chain seq x y z
N MET A 1 12.26 5.82 10.06
CA MET A 1 11.41 5.29 8.97
C MET A 1 12.20 5.44 7.67
N ILE A 2 12.48 4.33 7.01
CA ILE A 2 13.12 4.27 5.70
C ILE A 2 12.09 4.73 4.65
N GLU A 3 12.53 5.54 3.70
CA GLU A 3 11.74 5.99 2.57
C GLU A 3 12.46 5.59 1.28
N LYS A 4 11.74 4.96 0.34
CA LYS A 4 12.21 4.66 -1.01
C LYS A 4 11.23 5.19 -2.04
N ASN A 5 11.77 5.77 -3.10
CA ASN A 5 11.01 6.35 -4.20
C ASN A 5 11.18 5.48 -5.45
N TYR A 6 10.09 5.32 -6.19
CA TYR A 6 10.05 4.51 -7.39
C TYR A 6 9.34 5.28 -8.50
N SER A 7 9.85 5.18 -9.72
CA SER A 7 9.29 5.80 -10.92
C SER A 7 9.31 4.77 -12.06
N ILE A 8 8.13 4.35 -12.50
CA ILE A 8 7.95 3.53 -13.69
C ILE A 8 7.92 4.48 -14.88
N HIS A 9 9.11 4.90 -15.32
CA HIS A 9 9.31 5.80 -16.47
C HIS A 9 8.52 7.11 -16.40
N GLU A 10 8.36 7.70 -15.20
CA GLU A 10 7.53 8.89 -14.94
C GLU A 10 6.03 8.73 -15.23
N ILE A 11 5.58 7.53 -15.57
CA ILE A 11 4.16 7.22 -15.82
C ILE A 11 3.44 6.98 -14.50
N VAL A 12 4.04 6.16 -13.63
CA VAL A 12 3.56 5.93 -12.26
C VAL A 12 4.72 6.10 -11.30
N LYS A 13 4.55 6.98 -10.33
CA LYS A 13 5.50 7.31 -9.28
C LYS A 13 4.90 6.93 -7.95
N PHE A 14 5.64 6.18 -7.15
CA PHE A 14 5.17 5.79 -5.84
C PHE A 14 6.28 5.81 -4.80
N ARG A 15 5.85 5.94 -3.55
CA ARG A 15 6.74 6.02 -2.40
C ARG A 15 6.41 4.93 -1.41
N ILE A 16 7.43 4.28 -0.89
CA ILE A 16 7.30 3.30 0.18
C ILE A 16 7.98 3.85 1.43
N ARG A 17 7.26 3.83 2.54
CA ARG A 17 7.72 4.22 3.87
C ARG A 17 7.57 3.04 4.80
N SER A 18 8.64 2.61 5.46
CA SER A 18 8.59 1.49 6.41
C SER A 18 9.68 1.60 7.47
N GLU A 19 9.52 0.93 8.61
CA GLU A 19 10.64 0.71 9.53
C GLU A 19 11.70 -0.21 8.91
N ASN A 20 11.25 -1.21 8.16
CA ASN A 20 12.09 -2.13 7.39
C ASN A 20 11.44 -2.43 6.03
N ILE A 21 12.19 -2.28 4.94
CA ILE A 21 11.68 -2.62 3.61
C ILE A 21 11.98 -4.10 3.36
N PRO A 22 10.96 -4.95 3.10
CA PRO A 22 11.19 -6.35 2.80
C PRO A 22 12.16 -6.53 1.64
N GLU A 23 13.08 -7.50 1.76
CA GLU A 23 14.08 -7.80 0.72
C GLU A 23 13.42 -8.06 -0.64
N ARG A 24 12.30 -8.80 -0.64
CA ARG A 24 11.54 -9.07 -1.87
C ARG A 24 11.12 -7.78 -2.57
N MET A 25 10.57 -6.82 -1.83
CA MET A 25 10.15 -5.54 -2.38
C MET A 25 11.33 -4.72 -2.90
N ALA A 26 12.46 -4.76 -2.19
CA ALA A 26 13.69 -4.13 -2.64
C ALA A 26 14.20 -4.73 -3.97
N ILE A 27 14.00 -6.03 -4.21
CA ILE A 27 14.37 -6.72 -5.46
C ILE A 27 13.35 -6.45 -6.57
N GLU A 28 12.05 -6.60 -6.28
CA GLU A 28 10.96 -6.61 -7.25
C GLU A 28 10.83 -5.27 -7.97
N TYR A 29 11.08 -4.16 -7.27
CA TYR A 29 10.99 -2.80 -7.81
C TYR A 29 12.35 -2.11 -8.01
N ALA A 30 13.47 -2.85 -7.87
CA ALA A 30 14.83 -2.29 -7.92
C ALA A 30 15.09 -1.44 -9.19
N ASN A 31 14.62 -1.92 -10.35
CA ASN A 31 14.84 -1.27 -11.63
C ASN A 31 14.12 0.09 -11.78
N PHE A 32 13.18 0.39 -10.88
CA PHE A 32 12.39 1.62 -10.90
C PHE A 32 12.78 2.56 -9.75
N GLU A 33 13.74 2.18 -8.90
CA GLU A 33 14.17 3.01 -7.77
C GLU A 33 14.85 4.29 -8.27
N THR A 34 14.53 5.42 -7.64
CA THR A 34 15.08 6.74 -7.95
C THR A 34 15.31 7.52 -6.66
N ASP A 35 16.26 8.46 -6.65
CA ASP A 35 16.55 9.28 -5.47
C ASP A 35 15.35 10.18 -5.11
N HIS A 36 14.67 10.70 -6.12
CA HIS A 36 13.64 11.73 -5.95
C HIS A 36 12.46 11.51 -6.88
N ILE A 37 11.26 11.73 -6.32
CA ILE A 37 10.01 11.87 -7.07
C ILE A 37 9.24 13.08 -6.54
N ASN A 38 8.62 13.82 -7.45
CA ASN A 38 7.67 14.87 -7.12
C ASN A 38 6.26 14.35 -7.38
N ASN A 39 5.34 14.64 -6.46
CA ASN A 39 3.93 14.26 -6.56
C ASN A 39 3.77 12.75 -6.88
N PRO A 40 4.06 11.85 -5.92
CA PRO A 40 3.78 10.44 -6.11
C PRO A 40 2.27 10.23 -6.29
N ASP A 41 1.91 9.34 -7.20
CA ASP A 41 0.53 8.93 -7.48
C ASP A 41 -0.05 8.13 -6.32
N PHE A 42 0.82 7.38 -5.61
CA PHE A 42 0.47 6.80 -4.32
C PHE A 42 1.65 6.65 -3.35
N ILE A 43 1.32 6.64 -2.06
CA ILE A 43 2.27 6.45 -0.96
C ILE A 43 1.82 5.28 -0.12
N ILE A 44 2.69 4.30 0.09
CA ILE A 44 2.46 3.17 0.98
C ILE A 44 3.28 3.33 2.25
N GLU A 45 2.60 3.34 3.39
CA GLU A 45 3.18 3.32 4.73
C GLU A 45 2.99 1.92 5.34
N ILE A 46 4.09 1.18 5.48
CA ILE A 46 4.12 -0.17 6.04
C ILE A 46 4.55 -0.08 7.51
N GLY A 47 3.64 -0.50 8.39
CA GLY A 47 3.86 -0.45 9.83
C GLY A 47 2.54 -0.53 10.59
N ASN A 48 2.62 -0.54 11.91
CA ASN A 48 1.44 -0.52 12.75
C ASN A 48 0.72 0.83 12.61
N PHE A 49 -0.59 0.80 12.44
CA PHE A 49 -1.42 1.99 12.37
C PHE A 49 -2.78 1.77 13.03
N LYS A 50 -3.43 2.86 13.44
CA LYS A 50 -4.82 2.87 13.88
C LYS A 50 -5.69 3.32 12.70
N PRO A 51 -6.72 2.56 12.30
CA PRO A 51 -7.59 2.96 11.21
C PRO A 51 -8.53 4.11 11.60
N SER A 52 -8.92 4.93 10.63
CA SER A 52 -9.89 6.03 10.81
C SER A 52 -11.30 5.60 10.37
N ASN A 53 -11.91 4.75 11.19
CA ASN A 53 -13.21 4.11 10.91
C ASN A 53 -14.42 5.00 11.25
N ASP A 54 -14.18 6.25 11.62
CA ASP A 54 -15.25 7.21 11.92
C ASP A 54 -16.14 7.40 10.67
N ASP A 55 -17.46 7.43 10.85
CA ASP A 55 -18.47 7.64 9.81
C ASP A 55 -18.40 6.68 8.62
N CYS A 56 -17.90 5.46 8.83
CA CYS A 56 -17.85 4.43 7.78
C CYS A 56 -19.15 3.62 7.70
N TYR A 57 -19.57 3.31 6.48
CA TYR A 57 -20.48 2.21 6.20
C TYR A 57 -19.74 0.89 6.37
N ILE A 58 -20.37 -0.08 7.04
CA ILE A 58 -19.78 -1.40 7.26
C ILE A 58 -20.48 -2.41 6.34
N ILE A 59 -19.74 -3.00 5.41
CA ILE A 59 -20.21 -4.05 4.48
C ILE A 59 -19.64 -5.40 4.93
N ASP A 60 -20.48 -6.43 4.94
CA ASP A 60 -20.13 -7.82 5.33
C ASP A 60 -19.37 -7.92 6.65
N HIS A 61 -19.67 -7.01 7.58
CA HIS A 61 -19.03 -6.89 8.90
C HIS A 61 -17.49 -6.71 8.86
N THR A 62 -16.91 -6.49 7.68
CA THR A 62 -15.46 -6.61 7.44
C THR A 62 -14.89 -5.38 6.74
N TYR A 63 -15.64 -4.78 5.83
CA TYR A 63 -15.19 -3.65 5.02
C TYR A 63 -15.77 -2.34 5.54
N TYR A 64 -14.90 -1.37 5.82
CA TYR A 64 -15.26 -0.04 6.28
C TYR A 64 -15.06 0.92 5.10
N ILE A 65 -16.13 1.54 4.64
CA ILE A 65 -16.12 2.35 3.42
C ILE A 65 -16.77 3.70 3.70
N LYS A 66 -16.16 4.76 3.18
CA LYS A 66 -16.75 6.10 3.05
C LYS A 66 -16.12 6.76 1.82
N ASP A 67 -16.52 7.99 1.53
CA ASP A 67 -16.04 8.70 0.33
C ASP A 67 -14.50 8.74 0.26
N GLY A 68 -13.94 8.31 -0.88
CA GLY A 68 -12.51 8.18 -1.12
C GLY A 68 -11.74 7.28 -0.15
N TYR A 69 -12.40 6.46 0.68
CA TYR A 69 -11.78 5.69 1.77
C TYR A 69 -12.23 4.22 1.79
N PHE A 70 -11.27 3.34 2.01
CA PHE A 70 -11.49 1.92 2.21
C PHE A 70 -10.60 1.40 3.34
N TYR A 71 -11.15 0.60 4.25
CA TYR A 71 -10.37 -0.16 5.21
C TYR A 71 -10.90 -1.58 5.33
N CYS A 72 -9.96 -2.53 5.44
CA CYS A 72 -10.29 -3.87 5.86
C CYS A 72 -9.17 -4.49 6.72
N LYS A 73 -9.56 -5.52 7.45
CA LYS A 73 -8.66 -6.41 8.17
C LYS A 73 -8.98 -7.82 7.73
N ASP A 74 -7.97 -8.54 7.25
CA ASP A 74 -8.17 -9.88 6.71
C ASP A 74 -6.96 -10.78 6.98
N SER A 75 -7.10 -12.06 6.67
CA SER A 75 -6.07 -13.07 6.84
C SER A 75 -6.18 -14.20 5.83
N TYR A 76 -5.03 -14.68 5.38
CA TYR A 76 -4.95 -15.89 4.56
C TYR A 76 -3.81 -16.78 5.05
N LYS A 77 -4.14 -18.04 5.36
CA LYS A 77 -3.22 -19.00 5.99
C LYS A 77 -2.58 -18.37 7.24
N PHE A 78 -1.27 -18.16 7.21
CA PHE A 78 -0.50 -17.58 8.32
C PHE A 78 -0.35 -16.06 8.23
N GLY A 79 -0.71 -15.45 7.10
CA GLY A 79 -0.66 -14.01 6.89
C GLY A 79 -1.90 -13.33 7.44
N LYS A 80 -1.72 -12.28 8.23
CA LYS A 80 -2.78 -11.38 8.69
C LYS A 80 -2.38 -9.96 8.32
N TRP A 81 -3.31 -9.18 7.82
CA TRP A 81 -3.05 -7.81 7.41
C TRP A 81 -4.22 -6.88 7.70
N MET A 82 -3.88 -5.60 7.80
CA MET A 82 -4.80 -4.48 7.82
C MET A 82 -4.37 -3.54 6.71
N ILE A 83 -5.31 -3.11 5.88
CA ILE A 83 -5.08 -2.13 4.84
C ILE A 83 -6.09 -0.99 5.00
N GLN A 84 -5.59 0.24 4.96
CA GLN A 84 -6.40 1.44 4.83
C GLN A 84 -5.95 2.17 3.58
N VAL A 85 -6.88 2.54 2.73
CA VAL A 85 -6.68 3.35 1.54
C VAL A 85 -7.51 4.61 1.70
N SER A 86 -6.92 5.76 1.43
CA SER A 86 -7.59 7.06 1.41
C SER A 86 -7.13 7.86 0.19
N GLY A 87 -8.01 8.69 -0.36
CA GLY A 87 -7.70 9.44 -1.57
C GLY A 87 -7.71 8.56 -2.83
N LEU A 88 -8.66 7.62 -2.91
CA LEU A 88 -8.87 6.81 -4.12
C LEU A 88 -9.19 7.70 -5.33
N ASP A 89 -10.05 8.70 -5.13
CA ASP A 89 -10.49 9.65 -6.17
C ASP A 89 -9.64 10.94 -6.23
N SER A 90 -8.48 10.95 -5.57
CA SER A 90 -7.57 12.10 -5.57
C SER A 90 -6.28 11.81 -6.34
N ASP A 91 -5.59 12.88 -6.73
CA ASP A 91 -4.29 12.82 -7.42
C ASP A 91 -3.27 11.95 -6.67
N GLN A 92 -3.30 11.96 -5.32
CA GLN A 92 -2.39 11.18 -4.49
C GLN A 92 -3.16 10.23 -3.56
N THR A 93 -2.98 8.93 -3.77
CA THR A 93 -3.58 7.89 -2.92
C THR A 93 -2.64 7.55 -1.76
N HIS A 94 -3.18 7.52 -0.54
CA HIS A 94 -2.44 7.13 0.67
C HIS A 94 -2.88 5.76 1.15
N ILE A 95 -1.93 4.86 1.33
CA ILE A 95 -2.15 3.48 1.72
C ILE A 95 -1.39 3.23 3.02
N LYS A 96 -2.07 2.77 4.06
CA LYS A 96 -1.46 2.28 5.30
C LYS A 96 -1.64 0.78 5.39
N LEU A 97 -0.57 0.08 5.71
CA LEU A 97 -0.51 -1.37 5.63
C LEU A 97 0.21 -1.93 6.85
N SER A 98 -0.44 -2.82 7.59
CA SER A 98 0.14 -3.54 8.72
C SER A 98 0.00 -5.02 8.44
N THR A 99 1.05 -5.79 8.73
CA THR A 99 1.02 -7.25 8.65
C THR A 99 1.59 -7.86 9.92
N ASN A 100 1.22 -9.10 10.22
CA ASN A 100 1.73 -9.82 11.40
C ASN A 100 3.18 -10.28 11.30
N ALA A 101 3.75 -10.34 10.09
CA ALA A 101 5.11 -10.83 9.85
C ALA A 101 5.70 -10.26 8.55
N ILE A 102 6.23 -9.04 8.62
CA ILE A 102 6.99 -8.42 7.52
C ILE A 102 8.28 -9.21 7.27
N GLY A 103 8.64 -9.47 6.01
CA GLY A 103 9.83 -10.27 5.66
C GLY A 103 9.55 -11.77 5.56
N THR A 104 8.27 -12.16 5.48
CA THR A 104 7.88 -13.56 5.28
C THR A 104 7.11 -13.71 3.97
N LEU A 105 7.25 -14.89 3.33
CA LEU A 105 6.80 -15.11 1.95
C LEU A 105 5.35 -14.66 1.67
N VAL A 106 4.40 -15.00 2.55
CA VAL A 106 2.96 -14.75 2.32
C VAL A 106 2.60 -13.26 2.46
N PRO A 107 2.90 -12.59 3.59
CA PRO A 107 2.78 -11.14 3.70
C PRO A 107 3.51 -10.39 2.59
N ASP A 108 4.79 -10.69 2.31
CA ASP A 108 5.53 -9.94 1.30
C ASP A 108 4.93 -10.11 -0.10
N MET A 109 4.44 -11.30 -0.44
CA MET A 109 3.71 -11.56 -1.68
C MET A 109 2.38 -10.79 -1.72
N PHE A 110 1.65 -10.73 -0.60
CA PHE A 110 0.42 -9.93 -0.51
C PHE A 110 0.71 -8.46 -0.80
N ILE A 111 1.74 -7.89 -0.16
CA ILE A 111 2.10 -6.48 -0.33
C ILE A 111 2.51 -6.19 -1.77
N CYS A 112 3.41 -6.97 -2.37
CA CYS A 112 3.90 -6.69 -3.72
C CYS A 112 2.81 -6.95 -4.77
N ALA A 113 2.28 -8.17 -4.84
CA ALA A 113 1.41 -8.59 -5.93
C ALA A 113 -0.04 -8.09 -5.83
N TYR A 114 -0.55 -7.82 -4.61
CA TYR A 114 -1.96 -7.48 -4.41
C TYR A 114 -2.19 -6.05 -3.88
N VAL A 115 -1.13 -5.37 -3.43
CA VAL A 115 -1.24 -3.96 -3.02
C VAL A 115 -0.48 -3.08 -4.01
N ILE A 116 0.84 -3.19 -4.08
CA ILE A 116 1.66 -2.30 -4.93
C ILE A 116 1.28 -2.47 -6.40
N ASP A 117 1.30 -3.70 -6.92
CA ASP A 117 0.96 -3.99 -8.32
C ASP A 117 -0.48 -3.60 -8.67
N PHE A 118 -1.41 -3.77 -7.73
CA PHE A 118 -2.79 -3.32 -7.91
C PHE A 118 -2.83 -1.81 -8.11
N PHE A 119 -2.17 -1.03 -7.24
CA PHE A 119 -2.18 0.43 -7.35
C PHE A 119 -1.37 0.97 -8.52
N ILE A 120 -0.32 0.27 -8.96
CA ILE A 120 0.36 0.57 -10.22
C ILE A 120 -0.64 0.47 -11.38
N ARG A 121 -1.40 -0.64 -11.48
CA ARG A 121 -2.38 -0.84 -12.55
C ARG A 121 -3.55 0.12 -12.46
N PHE A 122 -4.08 0.30 -11.25
CA PHE A 122 -5.19 1.22 -10.99
C PHE A 122 -4.85 2.64 -11.46
N LYS A 123 -3.62 3.12 -11.20
CA LYS A 123 -3.16 4.44 -11.65
C LYS A 123 -2.80 4.53 -13.13
N LEU A 124 -2.54 3.41 -13.81
CA LEU A 124 -2.36 3.38 -15.26
C LEU A 124 -3.69 3.47 -16.03
N GLU A 125 -4.79 3.03 -15.40
CA GLU A 125 -6.12 2.96 -16.03
C GLU A 125 -7.05 4.13 -15.66
N SER A 126 -6.72 4.90 -14.62
CA SER A 126 -7.45 6.09 -14.15
C SER A 126 -7.04 7.36 -14.89
#